data_AF-A0A194R8T9-F1
#
_entry.id   AF-A0A194R8T9-F1
#
_cell.length_a   1.000
_cell.length_b   1.000
_cell.length_c   1.000
_cell.angle_alpha   90.00
_cell.angle_beta   90.00
_cell.angle_gamma   90.00
#
_symmetry.space_group_name_H-M   'P 1'
#
loop_
_entity.id
_entity.type
_entity.pdbx_description
1 polymer ?
#
loop_
_entity_poly.entity_id
_entity_poly.type
_entity_poly.pdbx_seq_one_letter_code
_entity_poly.pdbx_strand_id
1 'polypeptide(L)' 'MTSEKNVQIGQAREAFQMLNQISQLLNTGLDQETLTICIRLCELGVDPESLAYVIKEIRKVGERETHNKVVNTQL' A
#
# COMPACT_ATOMS: atom_id res chain seq x y z
N MET A 1 14.01 -29.82 2.34
CA MET A 1 14.34 -28.75 3.32
C MET A 1 14.81 -27.44 2.68
N THR A 2 15.94 -27.35 1.93
CA THR A 2 16.34 -26.08 1.26
C THR A 2 15.54 -25.80 -0.03
N SER A 3 15.18 -26.84 -0.78
CA SER A 3 14.41 -26.73 -2.02
C SER A 3 12.97 -26.26 -1.79
N GLU A 4 12.27 -26.78 -0.78
CA GLU A 4 10.87 -26.40 -0.48
C GLU A 4 10.74 -24.93 -0.05
N LYS A 5 11.69 -24.44 0.78
CA LYS A 5 11.72 -23.02 1.17
C LYS A 5 11.91 -22.10 -0.04
N ASN A 6 12.76 -22.49 -1.00
CA ASN A 6 12.98 -21.72 -2.21
C ASN A 6 11.72 -21.66 -3.09
N VAL A 7 10.97 -22.76 -3.18
CA VAL A 7 9.68 -22.78 -3.89
C VAL A 7 8.68 -21.85 -3.21
N GLN A 8 8.57 -21.89 -1.89
CA GLN A 8 7.64 -21.03 -1.14
C GLN A 8 7.97 -19.53 -1.27
N ILE A 9 9.25 -19.17 -1.28
CA ILE A 9 9.69 -17.78 -1.54
C ILE A 9 9.34 -17.36 -2.97
N GLY A 10 9.52 -18.25 -3.95
CA GLY A 10 9.11 -18.01 -5.34
C GLY A 10 7.63 -17.72 -5.46
N GLN A 11 6.79 -18.56 -4.85
CA GLN A 11 5.33 -18.39 -4.85
C GLN A 11 4.88 -17.08 -4.19
N ALA A 12 5.48 -16.71 -3.05
CA ALA A 12 5.17 -15.45 -2.38
C ALA A 12 5.52 -14.23 -3.25
N ARG A 13 6.65 -14.29 -3.97
CA ARG A 13 7.07 -13.24 -4.89
C ARG A 13 6.12 -13.11 -6.08
N GLU A 14 5.71 -14.23 -6.68
CA GLU A 14 4.73 -14.24 -7.78
C GLU A 14 3.37 -13.68 -7.33
N ALA A 15 2.88 -14.08 -6.16
CA ALA A 15 1.66 -13.56 -5.58
C ALA A 15 1.73 -12.03 -5.38
N PHE A 16 2.84 -11.53 -4.82
CA PHE A 16 3.06 -10.10 -4.68
C PHE A 16 3.08 -9.37 -6.02
N GLN A 17 3.74 -9.93 -7.03
CA GLN A 17 3.78 -9.33 -8.37
C GLN A 17 2.39 -9.21 -9.00
N MET A 18 1.55 -10.24 -8.87
CA MET A 18 0.16 -10.19 -9.32
C MET A 18 -0.65 -9.13 -8.58
N LEU A 19 -0.53 -9.06 -7.25
CA LEU A 19 -1.21 -8.04 -6.45
C LEU A 19 -0.76 -6.62 -6.83
N ASN A 20 0.53 -6.42 -7.09
CA ASN A 20 1.04 -5.13 -7.54
C ASN A 20 0.48 -4.77 -8.94
N GLN A 21 0.39 -5.71 -9.87
CA GLN A 21 -0.22 -5.47 -11.18
C GLN A 21 -1.70 -5.09 -11.06
N ILE A 22 -2.46 -5.77 -10.21
CA ILE A 22 -3.87 -5.43 -9.92
C ILE A 22 -3.97 -4.02 -9.35
N SER A 23 -3.10 -3.67 -8.39
CA SER A 23 -3.03 -2.33 -7.78
C SER A 23 -2.80 -1.22 -8.81
N GLN A 24 -1.89 -1.45 -9.77
CA GLN A 24 -1.62 -0.50 -10.86
C GLN A 24 -2.80 -0.41 -11.83
N LEU A 25 -3.43 -1.54 -12.18
CA LEU A 25 -4.58 -1.57 -13.08
C LEU A 25 -5.78 -0.80 -12.50
N LEU A 26 -6.00 -0.90 -11.20
CA LEU A 26 -7.05 -0.18 -10.48
C LEU A 26 -6.64 1.25 -10.09
N ASN A 27 -5.42 1.66 -10.41
CA ASN A 27 -4.85 2.97 -10.11
C ASN A 27 -5.03 3.37 -8.64
N THR A 28 -4.76 2.46 -7.71
CA THR A 28 -4.92 2.70 -6.25
C THR A 28 -3.93 3.75 -5.70
N GLY A 29 -2.89 4.06 -6.47
CA GLY A 29 -1.80 4.94 -6.06
C GLY A 29 -0.94 4.36 -4.93
N LEU A 30 -0.95 3.05 -4.71
CA LEU A 30 -0.04 2.39 -3.77
C LEU A 30 1.27 2.05 -4.48
N ASP A 31 2.39 2.44 -3.88
CA ASP A 31 3.72 1.95 -4.28
C ASP A 31 3.98 0.55 -3.68
N GLN A 32 5.08 -0.08 -4.12
CA GLN A 32 5.40 -1.46 -3.71
C GLN A 32 5.60 -1.59 -2.20
N GLU A 33 6.19 -0.57 -1.56
CA GLU A 33 6.43 -0.54 -0.12
C GLU A 33 5.10 -0.44 0.65
N THR A 34 4.24 0.51 0.30
CA THR A 34 2.93 0.67 0.95
C THR A 34 2.05 -0.57 0.73
N LEU A 35 2.07 -1.16 -0.47
CA LEU A 35 1.33 -2.38 -0.75
C LEU A 35 1.81 -3.55 0.12
N THR A 36 3.13 -3.69 0.32
CA THR A 36 3.72 -4.71 1.20
C THR A 36 3.24 -4.54 2.65
N ILE A 37 3.23 -3.30 3.14
CA ILE A 37 2.72 -2.98 4.48
C ILE A 37 1.24 -3.35 4.60
N CYS A 38 0.43 -3.01 3.58
CA CYS A 38 -1.00 -3.33 3.58
C CYS A 38 -1.24 -4.84 3.65
N ILE A 39 -0.51 -5.62 2.83
CA ILE A 39 -0.58 -7.09 2.86
C ILE A 39 -0.24 -7.60 4.26
N ARG A 40 0.84 -7.10 4.87
CA ARG A 40 1.25 -7.55 6.20
C ARG A 40 0.21 -7.22 7.28
N LEU A 41 -0.42 -6.06 7.21
CA LEU A 41 -1.50 -5.69 8.13
C LEU A 41 -2.71 -6.62 7.95
N CYS A 42 -3.09 -6.92 6.71
CA CYS A 42 -4.16 -7.89 6.43
C CYS A 42 -3.81 -9.30 6.93
N GLU A 43 -2.56 -9.75 6.80
CA GLU A 43 -2.09 -11.03 7.37
C GLU A 43 -2.18 -11.07 8.91
N LEU A 44 -2.08 -9.92 9.58
CA LEU A 44 -2.26 -9.79 11.03
C LEU A 44 -3.74 -9.72 11.44
N GLY A 45 -4.67 -9.80 10.48
CA GLY A 45 -6.12 -9.77 10.73
C GLY A 45 -6.71 -8.36 10.76
N VAL A 46 -5.99 -7.35 10.28
CA VAL A 46 -6.58 -6.01 10.09
C VAL A 46 -7.60 -6.07 8.95
N ASP A 47 -8.78 -5.50 9.20
CA ASP A 47 -9.85 -5.40 8.20
C ASP A 47 -9.42 -4.53 7.00
N PRO A 48 -9.45 -5.06 5.76
CA PRO A 48 -9.03 -4.31 4.56
C PRO A 48 -9.85 -3.05 4.30
N GLU A 49 -11.15 -3.04 4.64
CA GLU A 49 -12.02 -1.89 4.42
C GLU A 49 -11.64 -0.72 5.34
N SER A 50 -11.47 -1.01 6.63
CA SER A 50 -10.98 -0.07 7.63
C SER A 50 -9.59 0.46 7.29
N LEU A 51 -8.68 -0.42 6.85
CA LEU A 51 -7.34 -0.02 6.43
C LEU A 51 -7.39 0.94 5.23
N ALA A 52 -8.23 0.66 4.23
CA ALA A 52 -8.41 1.53 3.07
C ALA A 52 -8.95 2.91 3.47
N TYR A 53 -9.88 2.97 4.43
CA TYR A 53 -10.38 4.23 4.98
C TYR A 53 -9.26 5.06 5.62
N VAL A 54 -8.45 4.44 6.48
CA VAL A 54 -7.32 5.12 7.16
C VAL A 54 -6.30 5.65 6.16
N ILE A 55 -5.93 4.86 5.15
CA ILE A 55 -4.98 5.29 4.09
C ILE A 55 -5.51 6.51 3.35
N LYS A 56 -6.80 6.52 2.99
CA LYS A 56 -7.44 7.66 2.31
C LYS A 56 -7.41 8.93 3.16
N GLU A 57 -7.74 8.83 4.45
CA GLU A 57 -7.73 10.00 5.34
C GLU A 57 -6.30 10.52 5.58
N ILE A 58 -5.30 9.64 5.73
CA ILE A 58 -3.89 10.08 5.85
C ILE A 58 -3.44 10.87 4.61
N ARG A 59 -3.74 10.36 3.40
CA ARG A 59 -3.38 11.04 2.13
C ARG A 59 -4.03 12.42 2.02
N LYS A 60 -5.32 12.49 2.33
CA LYS A 60 -6.11 13.73 2.33
C LYS A 60 -5.58 14.76 3.32
N VAL A 61 -5.15 14.35 4.51
CA VAL A 61 -4.49 15.25 5.47
C VAL A 61 -3.16 15.75 4.91
N GLY A 62 -2.33 14.88 4.33
CA GLY A 62 -1.07 15.29 3.68
C GLY A 62 -1.27 16.31 2.55
N GLU A 63 -2.30 16.13 1.73
CA GLU A 63 -2.68 17.08 0.66
C GLU A 63 -3.16 18.43 1.24
N ARG A 64 -3.96 18.41 2.30
CA ARG A 64 -4.43 19.65 2.96
C ARG A 64 -3.29 20.46 3.58
N GLU A 65 -2.35 19.79 4.23
CA GLU A 65 -1.19 20.45 4.84
C GLU A 65 -0.25 21.06 3.79
N THR A 66 -0.06 20.39 2.66
CA THR A 66 0.72 20.97 1.55
C THR A 66 -0.01 22.17 0.96
N HIS A 67 -1.33 22.10 0.75
CA HIS A 67 -2.14 23.21 0.23
C HIS A 67 -2.11 24.45 1.13
N ASN A 68 -2.21 24.27 2.46
CA ASN A 68 -2.18 25.39 3.41
C ASN A 68 -0.83 26.12 3.42
N LYS A 69 0.28 25.39 3.26
CA LYS A 69 1.62 26.00 3.14
C LYS A 69 1.75 26.89 1.89
N VAL A 70 1.23 26.45 0.74
CA VAL A 70 1.34 27.25 -0.50
C VAL A 70 0.56 28.57 -0.36
N VAL A 71 -0.68 28.50 0.13
CA VAL A 71 -1.53 29.68 0.35
C VAL A 71 -0.88 30.68 1.31
N ASN A 72 -0.27 30.21 2.40
CA ASN A 72 0.42 31.08 3.37
C ASN A 72 1.75 31.65 2.87
N THR A 73 2.31 31.13 1.78
CA THR A 73 3.56 31.65 1.17
C THR A 73 3.29 32.62 0.01
N GLN A 74 2.02 32.76 -0.42
CA GLN A 74 1.59 33.57 -1.56
C GLN A 74 0.85 34.85 -1.15
N LEU A 75 0.90 35.20 0.13
CA LEU A 75 0.52 36.50 0.72
C LEU A 75 1.77 37.18 1.28
#